data_AF-A0A366IBA6-F1
#
_entry.id   AF-A0A366IBA6-F1
#
_cell.length_a   1.000
_cell.length_b   1.000
_cell.length_c   1.000
_cell.angle_alpha   90.00
_cell.angle_beta   90.00
_cell.angle_gamma   90.00
#
_symmetry.space_group_name_H-M   'P 1'
#
loop_
_entity.id
_entity.type
_entity.pdbx_description
1 polymer ?
#
loop_
_entity_poly.entity_id
_entity_poly.type
_entity_poly.pdbx_seq_one_letter_code
_entity_poly.pdbx_strand_id
1 'polypeptide(L)'
;MPSSQEHYLVITALGVDRPGIVNAITRHVSSCGCNIEDSRLAMLGKEFTFIMLLSGSWNAINLIESTLPLKGAEMDLLIVMKRTESQARLPMPSTVWVKVDVADSPHIIERFTDLFDSHQMNIAELVSKTQSAEGDKPPQLYIQITAHSPAMLDGSIIESAFHQLCTELHAQGSISVVNYPQHEEKRRRVVMNTLKAGDIAPKFSLPDQDGEQVNLTDFQGQKVLVYFYPKAMTPGCTVQACGLRDNMDDLKKYGVEVLGISTDKPEKLSLFTEKELLNFTLLSDENHEVAGGFGVWGEKTFMGKTYDGIHRISFLIDEDGKVEKVFDDFKTSNHHDIVLNYLKGI
;
A
#
# COMPACT_ATOMS: atom_id res chain seq x y z
N MET A 1 -25.11 -9.64 13.12
CA MET A 1 -24.79 -8.45 13.94
C MET A 1 -24.89 -7.23 13.05
N PRO A 2 -25.34 -6.05 13.52
CA PRO A 2 -25.38 -4.87 12.66
C PRO A 2 -23.94 -4.55 12.26
N SER A 3 -23.65 -4.36 10.97
CA SER A 3 -22.31 -3.97 10.52
C SER A 3 -21.89 -2.73 11.30
N SER A 4 -20.72 -2.75 11.95
CA SER A 4 -20.16 -1.53 12.53
C SER A 4 -20.06 -0.50 11.42
N GLN A 5 -20.90 0.52 11.45
CA GLN A 5 -20.95 1.53 10.40
C GLN A 5 -19.61 2.29 10.43
N GLU A 6 -18.79 2.09 9.42
CA GLU A 6 -17.55 2.85 9.27
C GLU A 6 -17.88 4.30 8.89
N HIS A 7 -17.21 5.23 9.56
CA HIS A 7 -17.31 6.66 9.29
C HIS A 7 -16.03 7.14 8.63
N TYR A 8 -16.14 8.11 7.73
CA TYR A 8 -15.01 8.58 6.93
C TYR A 8 -14.75 10.06 7.15
N LEU A 9 -13.47 10.41 7.15
CA LEU A 9 -12.99 11.77 7.37
C LEU A 9 -11.89 12.10 6.37
N VAL A 10 -12.08 13.14 5.58
CA VAL A 10 -11.02 13.72 4.76
C VAL A 10 -10.29 14.75 5.58
N ILE A 11 -8.96 14.67 5.57
CA ILE A 11 -8.07 15.59 6.27
C ILE A 11 -7.10 16.17 5.26
N THR A 12 -6.93 17.48 5.30
CA THR A 12 -5.85 18.19 4.61
C THR A 12 -5.00 18.88 5.66
N ALA A 13 -3.68 18.75 5.55
CA ALA A 13 -2.75 19.52 6.35
C ALA A 13 -1.79 20.30 5.47
N LEU A 14 -1.46 21.51 5.91
CA LEU A 14 -0.52 22.41 5.26
C LEU A 14 0.41 23.02 6.29
N GLY A 15 1.71 23.04 6.01
CA GLY A 15 2.68 23.82 6.78
C GLY A 15 4.11 23.54 6.35
N VAL A 16 5.09 24.09 7.07
CA VAL A 16 6.50 23.98 6.68
C VAL A 16 7.01 22.56 6.85
N ASP A 17 7.70 22.03 5.83
CA ASP A 17 8.26 20.69 5.88
C ASP A 17 9.36 20.54 6.93
N ARG A 18 9.38 19.37 7.58
CA ARG A 18 10.46 18.92 8.44
C ARG A 18 10.42 17.40 8.66
N PRO A 19 11.58 16.78 8.93
CA PRO A 19 11.66 15.36 9.20
C PRO A 19 10.69 14.92 10.30
N GLY A 20 9.96 13.83 10.04
CA GLY A 20 9.08 13.21 11.02
C GLY A 20 7.64 13.71 11.06
N ILE A 21 7.25 14.75 10.31
CA ILE A 21 5.84 15.21 10.27
C ILE A 21 4.89 14.06 9.92
N VAL A 22 5.17 13.36 8.81
CA VAL A 22 4.33 12.25 8.33
C VAL A 22 4.20 11.16 9.39
N ASN A 23 5.30 10.79 10.06
CA ASN A 23 5.29 9.77 11.11
C ASN A 23 4.49 10.22 12.34
N ALA A 24 4.60 11.49 12.74
CA ALA A 24 3.85 12.03 13.87
C ALA A 24 2.35 12.01 13.61
N ILE A 25 1.91 12.45 12.42
CA ILE A 25 0.49 12.45 12.04
C ILE A 25 -0.05 11.03 11.89
N THR A 26 0.64 10.15 11.15
CA THR A 26 0.16 8.77 10.93
C THR A 26 0.12 7.96 12.23
N ARG A 27 1.06 8.19 13.15
CA ARG A 27 1.01 7.63 14.51
C ARG A 27 -0.19 8.16 15.30
N HIS A 28 -0.47 9.46 15.21
CA HIS A 28 -1.63 10.06 15.88
C HIS A 28 -2.95 9.48 15.36
N VAL A 29 -3.10 9.37 14.04
CA VAL A 29 -4.24 8.72 13.36
C VAL A 29 -4.43 7.31 13.86
N SER A 30 -3.37 6.50 13.87
CA SER A 30 -3.40 5.12 14.34
C SER A 30 -3.74 5.02 15.83
N SER A 31 -3.20 5.91 16.67
CA SER A 31 -3.49 5.94 18.10
C SER A 31 -4.95 6.31 18.42
N CYS A 32 -5.62 7.02 17.50
CA CYS A 32 -7.05 7.31 17.62
C CYS A 32 -7.94 6.11 17.19
N GLY A 33 -7.35 5.02 16.67
CA GLY A 33 -8.08 3.87 16.14
C GLY A 33 -8.64 4.08 14.74
N CYS A 34 -8.11 5.05 13.98
CA CYS A 34 -8.48 5.29 12.58
C CYS A 34 -7.55 4.51 11.64
N ASN A 35 -8.08 4.12 10.48
CA ASN A 35 -7.31 3.61 9.34
C ASN A 35 -7.12 4.70 8.28
N ILE A 36 -6.06 4.60 7.49
CA ILE A 36 -5.82 5.46 6.33
C ILE A 36 -6.24 4.67 5.08
N GLU A 37 -7.30 5.11 4.41
CA GLU A 37 -7.85 4.46 3.21
C GLU A 37 -7.13 4.90 1.94
N ASP A 38 -6.80 6.19 1.84
CA ASP A 38 -6.01 6.75 0.76
C ASP A 38 -5.26 7.98 1.25
N SER A 39 -4.12 8.29 0.62
CA SER A 39 -3.36 9.50 0.95
C SER A 39 -2.57 10.03 -0.24
N ARG A 40 -2.40 11.35 -0.29
CA ARG A 40 -1.53 12.06 -1.24
C ARG A 40 -0.68 13.05 -0.46
N LEU A 41 0.57 13.19 -0.87
CA LEU A 41 1.53 14.08 -0.26
C LEU A 41 2.23 14.84 -1.37
N ALA A 42 2.31 16.15 -1.23
CA ALA A 42 3.03 17.01 -2.15
C ALA A 42 3.91 18.00 -1.40
N MET A 43 5.00 18.36 -2.06
CA MET A 43 5.99 19.32 -1.60
C MET A 43 5.99 20.51 -2.55
N LEU A 44 5.69 21.70 -2.03
CA LEU A 44 5.62 22.94 -2.79
C LEU A 44 6.58 23.97 -2.16
N GLY A 45 7.80 24.03 -2.70
CA GLY A 45 8.86 24.84 -2.11
C GLY A 45 9.28 24.29 -0.74
N LYS A 46 9.08 25.09 0.32
CA LYS A 46 9.28 24.67 1.72
C LYS A 46 8.00 24.20 2.40
N GLU A 47 6.86 24.35 1.72
CA GLU A 47 5.57 23.94 2.24
C GLU A 47 5.32 22.47 1.91
N PHE A 48 4.80 21.79 2.91
CA PHE A 48 4.38 20.41 2.90
C PHE A 48 2.85 20.39 2.95
N THR A 49 2.24 19.63 2.04
CA THR A 49 0.81 19.38 2.04
C THR A 49 0.54 17.90 1.96
N PHE A 50 -0.42 17.43 2.75
CA PHE A 50 -0.98 16.10 2.55
C PHE A 50 -2.49 16.13 2.62
N ILE A 51 -3.10 15.20 1.91
CA ILE A 51 -4.51 14.89 1.94
C ILE A 51 -4.62 13.42 2.32
N MET A 52 -5.46 13.09 3.30
CA MET A 52 -5.75 11.73 3.73
C MET A 52 -7.25 11.49 3.79
N LEU A 53 -7.68 10.32 3.32
CA LEU A 53 -8.99 9.76 3.59
C LEU A 53 -8.84 8.76 4.72
N LEU A 54 -9.52 9.00 5.84
CA LEU A 54 -9.53 8.11 6.98
C LEU A 54 -10.85 7.36 7.11
N SER A 55 -10.80 6.18 7.72
CA SER A 55 -11.98 5.45 8.20
C SER A 55 -11.84 5.10 9.67
N GLY A 56 -12.96 4.90 10.36
CA GLY A 56 -12.97 4.42 11.75
C GLY A 56 -14.36 4.33 12.34
N SER A 57 -14.43 3.88 13.60
CA SER A 57 -15.67 3.97 14.38
C SER A 57 -16.05 5.43 14.64
N TRP A 58 -17.31 5.68 14.98
CA TRP A 58 -17.77 7.02 15.38
C TRP A 58 -16.88 7.66 16.46
N ASN A 59 -16.48 6.87 17.46
CA ASN A 59 -15.63 7.33 18.56
C ASN A 59 -14.21 7.66 18.08
N ALA A 60 -13.64 6.83 17.20
CA ALA A 60 -12.32 7.09 16.61
C ALA A 60 -12.32 8.39 15.80
N ILE A 61 -13.35 8.61 14.97
CA ILE A 61 -13.50 9.84 14.18
C ILE A 61 -13.67 11.08 15.07
N ASN A 62 -14.52 11.02 16.11
CA ASN A 62 -14.64 12.15 17.06
C ASN A 62 -13.32 12.44 17.80
N LEU A 63 -12.59 11.39 18.17
CA LEU A 63 -11.32 11.53 18.88
C LEU A 63 -10.29 12.22 17.99
N ILE A 64 -10.17 11.82 16.71
CA ILE A 64 -9.22 12.46 15.82
C ILE A 64 -9.62 13.90 15.48
N GLU A 65 -10.91 14.19 15.28
CA GLU A 65 -11.39 15.56 15.03
C GLU A 65 -11.08 16.52 16.19
N SER A 66 -11.08 16.03 17.42
CA SER A 66 -10.78 16.85 18.60
C SER A 66 -9.28 16.99 18.88
N THR A 67 -8.47 15.99 18.54
CA THR A 67 -7.05 15.93 18.94
C THR A 67 -6.09 16.32 17.83
N LEU A 68 -6.41 16.04 16.57
CA LEU A 68 -5.51 16.32 15.45
C LEU A 68 -5.26 17.82 15.23
N PRO A 69 -6.22 18.74 15.39
CA PRO A 69 -5.94 20.17 15.31
C PRO A 69 -4.95 20.66 16.37
N LEU A 70 -5.00 20.10 17.58
CA LEU A 70 -4.05 20.41 18.66
C LEU A 70 -2.65 19.93 18.27
N LYS A 71 -2.56 18.70 17.75
CA LYS A 71 -1.31 18.15 17.21
C LYS A 71 -0.78 18.98 16.05
N GLY A 72 -1.68 19.47 15.19
CA GLY A 72 -1.36 20.37 14.10
C GLY A 72 -0.76 21.67 14.61
N ALA A 73 -1.38 22.30 15.61
CA ALA A 73 -0.89 23.53 16.23
C ALA A 73 0.48 23.36 16.91
N GLU A 74 0.69 22.28 17.66
CA GLU A 74 2.03 21.91 18.19
C GLU A 74 3.07 21.79 17.08
N MET A 75 2.60 21.46 15.88
CA MET A 75 3.43 21.21 14.73
C MET A 75 3.42 22.35 13.69
N ASP A 76 2.87 23.52 13.99
CA ASP A 76 2.74 24.63 13.04
C ASP A 76 2.05 24.21 11.72
N LEU A 77 1.13 23.25 11.79
CA LEU A 77 0.33 22.76 10.66
C LEU A 77 -1.09 23.30 10.75
N LEU A 78 -1.56 23.85 9.63
CA LEU A 78 -2.97 24.12 9.40
C LEU A 78 -3.67 22.82 9.02
N ILE A 79 -4.61 22.36 9.86
CA ILE A 79 -5.40 21.16 9.61
C ILE A 79 -6.83 21.57 9.24
N VAL A 80 -7.32 21.05 8.12
CA VAL A 80 -8.72 21.14 7.67
C VAL A 80 -9.29 19.73 7.62
N MET A 81 -10.49 19.55 8.15
CA MET A 81 -11.16 18.24 8.20
C MET A 81 -12.59 18.36 7.72
N LYS A 82 -13.06 17.32 7.03
CA LYS A 82 -14.43 17.23 6.54
C LYS A 82 -14.89 15.78 6.56
N ARG A 83 -15.98 15.49 7.26
CA ARG A 83 -16.61 14.17 7.21
C ARG A 83 -17.13 13.88 5.81
N THR A 84 -17.04 12.62 5.41
CA THR A 84 -17.49 12.14 4.10
C THR A 84 -18.14 10.77 4.23
N GLU A 85 -18.72 10.29 3.15
CA GLU A 85 -19.30 8.95 3.04
C GLU A 85 -18.38 8.01 2.26
N SER A 86 -18.54 6.71 2.49
CA SER A 86 -17.95 5.67 1.65
C SER A 86 -18.66 5.69 0.30
N GLN A 87 -18.05 6.30 -0.71
CA GLN A 87 -18.56 6.22 -2.06
C GLN A 87 -17.79 5.12 -2.80
N ALA A 88 -18.53 4.14 -3.35
CA ALA A 88 -17.94 3.17 -4.26
C ALA A 88 -17.30 3.94 -5.42
N ARG A 89 -15.98 3.83 -5.58
CA ARG A 89 -15.29 4.44 -6.73
C ARG A 89 -15.90 3.84 -7.99
N LEU A 90 -16.28 4.71 -8.92
CA LEU A 90 -16.62 4.25 -10.27
C LEU A 90 -15.39 3.56 -10.86
N PRO A 91 -15.56 2.44 -11.56
CA PRO A 91 -14.46 1.77 -12.23
C PRO A 91 -13.76 2.76 -13.16
N MET A 92 -12.44 2.88 -13.01
CA MET A 92 -11.60 3.70 -13.89
C MET A 92 -10.72 2.76 -14.72
N PRO A 93 -11.28 2.11 -15.75
CA PRO A 93 -10.61 1.04 -16.48
C PRO A 93 -9.39 1.51 -17.29
N SER A 94 -9.16 2.81 -17.46
CA SER A 94 -7.98 3.28 -18.19
C SER A 94 -7.24 4.34 -17.41
N THR A 95 -5.91 4.26 -17.38
CA THR A 95 -5.05 5.30 -16.82
C THR A 95 -4.05 5.77 -17.88
N VAL A 96 -3.86 7.09 -17.94
CA VAL A 96 -2.96 7.75 -18.87
C VAL A 96 -1.93 8.53 -18.08
N TRP A 97 -0.65 8.33 -18.41
CA TRP A 97 0.46 9.09 -17.88
C TRP A 97 1.09 9.91 -18.99
N VAL A 98 1.29 11.20 -18.73
CA VAL A 98 2.05 12.07 -19.63
C VAL A 98 3.17 12.77 -18.89
N LYS A 99 4.27 12.98 -19.60
CA LYS A 99 5.38 13.84 -19.21
C LYS A 99 5.67 14.77 -20.36
N VAL A 100 5.91 16.04 -20.06
CA VAL A 100 6.15 17.09 -21.05
C VAL A 100 7.24 18.02 -20.55
N ASP A 101 8.19 18.32 -21.44
CA ASP A 101 9.17 19.40 -21.32
C ASP A 101 8.90 20.41 -22.45
N VAL A 102 8.69 21.67 -22.10
CA VAL A 102 8.31 22.73 -23.05
C VAL A 102 8.83 24.08 -22.59
N ALA A 103 9.11 24.99 -23.52
CA ALA A 103 9.44 26.38 -23.16
C ALA A 103 8.28 27.02 -22.40
N ASP A 104 8.55 27.65 -21.25
CA ASP A 104 7.51 28.19 -20.39
C ASP A 104 6.82 29.39 -21.05
N SER A 105 5.48 29.33 -21.09
CA SER A 105 4.63 30.42 -21.55
C SER A 105 3.23 30.31 -20.94
N PRO A 106 2.45 31.40 -20.89
CA PRO A 106 1.10 31.37 -20.38
C PRO A 106 0.24 30.30 -21.08
N HIS A 107 -0.73 29.74 -20.36
CA HIS A 107 -1.73 28.77 -20.86
C HIS A 107 -1.22 27.36 -21.20
N ILE A 108 0.07 27.05 -21.11
CA ILE A 108 0.53 25.69 -21.44
C ILE A 108 -0.14 24.62 -20.57
N ILE A 109 -0.19 24.82 -19.24
CA ILE A 109 -0.79 23.84 -18.33
C ILE A 109 -2.27 23.64 -18.68
N GLU A 110 -3.01 24.73 -18.93
CA GLU A 110 -4.41 24.70 -19.37
C GLU A 110 -4.58 23.85 -20.64
N ARG A 111 -3.74 24.07 -21.66
CA ARG A 111 -3.79 23.31 -22.92
C ARG A 111 -3.64 21.80 -22.70
N PHE A 112 -2.76 21.38 -21.80
CA PHE A 112 -2.59 19.97 -21.47
C PHE A 112 -3.73 19.44 -20.58
N THR A 113 -4.29 20.24 -19.68
CA THR A 113 -5.46 19.81 -18.89
C THR A 113 -6.72 19.69 -19.75
N ASP A 114 -6.91 20.60 -20.72
CA ASP A 114 -8.03 20.59 -21.67
C ASP A 114 -7.98 19.37 -22.60
N LEU A 115 -6.79 18.88 -22.92
CA LEU A 115 -6.64 17.61 -23.65
C LEU A 115 -7.32 16.46 -22.89
N PHE A 116 -7.16 16.38 -21.57
CA PHE A 116 -7.81 15.33 -20.76
C PHE A 116 -9.31 15.59 -20.57
N ASP A 117 -9.70 16.84 -20.38
CA ASP A 117 -11.12 17.22 -20.23
C ASP A 117 -11.93 16.90 -21.51
N SER A 118 -11.38 17.25 -22.68
CA SER A 118 -12.00 16.93 -23.97
C SER A 118 -12.16 15.43 -24.25
N HIS A 119 -11.36 14.59 -23.57
CA HIS A 119 -11.45 13.13 -23.60
C HIS A 119 -12.24 12.55 -22.40
N GLN A 120 -12.95 13.40 -21.65
CA GLN A 120 -13.76 13.02 -20.49
C GLN A 120 -12.98 12.27 -19.39
N MET A 121 -11.72 12.67 -19.20
CA MET A 121 -10.83 12.07 -18.21
C MET A 121 -10.70 12.94 -16.96
N ASN A 122 -10.62 12.30 -15.81
CA ASN A 122 -10.35 12.98 -14.54
C ASN A 122 -8.85 12.99 -14.27
N ILE A 123 -8.28 14.17 -14.04
CA ILE A 123 -6.89 14.30 -13.60
C ILE A 123 -6.79 13.87 -12.13
N ALA A 124 -5.97 12.85 -11.88
CA ALA A 124 -5.71 12.30 -10.55
C ALA A 124 -4.46 12.93 -9.90
N GLU A 125 -3.48 13.30 -10.71
CA GLU A 125 -2.25 13.96 -10.28
C GLU A 125 -1.77 14.92 -11.37
N LEU A 126 -1.36 16.12 -10.97
CA LEU A 126 -0.68 17.09 -11.83
C LEU A 126 0.50 17.68 -11.07
N VAL A 127 1.68 17.55 -11.65
CA VAL A 127 2.92 18.16 -11.14
C VAL A 127 3.47 19.07 -12.21
N SER A 128 3.73 20.33 -11.86
CA SER A 128 4.40 21.28 -12.74
C SER A 128 5.61 21.91 -12.04
N LYS A 129 6.71 22.09 -12.79
CA LYS A 129 7.93 22.72 -12.29
C LYS A 129 8.54 23.62 -13.36
N THR A 130 8.69 24.89 -13.05
CA THR A 130 9.40 25.84 -13.92
C THR A 130 10.87 25.89 -13.54
N GLN A 131 11.75 25.69 -14.52
CA GLN A 131 13.17 25.93 -14.43
C GLN A 131 13.48 27.32 -14.99
N SER A 132 14.26 28.10 -14.24
CA SER A 132 14.68 29.43 -14.67
C SER A 132 15.57 29.37 -15.91
N ALA A 133 15.59 30.43 -16.68
CA ALA A 133 16.49 30.57 -17.82
C ALA A 133 17.96 30.43 -17.37
N GLU A 134 18.73 29.58 -18.04
CA GLU A 134 20.19 29.47 -17.86
C GLU A 134 20.88 29.91 -19.15
N GLY A 135 21.61 31.02 -19.09
CA GLY A 135 22.31 31.60 -20.24
C GLY A 135 21.32 32.05 -21.33
N ASP A 136 21.50 31.52 -22.55
CA ASP A 136 20.67 31.84 -23.74
C ASP A 136 19.41 30.95 -23.87
N LYS A 137 19.16 30.02 -22.93
CA LYS A 137 17.99 29.14 -23.00
C LYS A 137 16.78 29.78 -22.33
N PRO A 138 15.60 29.81 -22.98
CA PRO A 138 14.36 30.28 -22.35
C PRO A 138 13.99 29.39 -21.16
N PRO A 139 13.22 29.91 -20.19
CA PRO A 139 12.72 29.11 -19.07
C PRO A 139 11.98 27.88 -19.59
N GLN A 140 12.15 26.76 -18.91
CA GLN A 140 11.54 25.49 -19.29
C GLN A 140 10.51 25.08 -18.24
N LEU A 141 9.36 24.60 -18.70
CA LEU A 141 8.29 24.06 -17.90
C LEU A 141 8.26 22.54 -18.07
N TYR A 142 8.38 21.84 -16.94
CA TYR A 142 8.15 20.41 -16.85
C TYR A 142 6.74 20.14 -16.33
N ILE A 143 6.00 19.25 -16.98
CA ILE A 143 4.63 18.84 -16.60
C ILE A 143 4.57 17.32 -16.53
N GLN A 144 3.98 16.80 -15.46
CA GLN A 144 3.58 15.40 -15.34
C GLN A 144 2.10 15.34 -14.97
N ILE A 145 1.30 14.61 -15.75
CA ILE A 145 -0.12 14.41 -15.47
C ILE A 145 -0.44 12.91 -15.45
N THR A 146 -1.22 12.49 -14.45
CA THR A 146 -1.87 11.19 -14.42
C THR A 146 -3.38 11.42 -14.47
N ALA A 147 -4.04 10.82 -15.45
CA ALA A 147 -5.48 10.93 -15.63
C ALA A 147 -6.14 9.56 -15.73
N HIS A 148 -7.37 9.47 -15.23
CA HIS A 148 -8.19 8.26 -15.23
C HIS A 148 -9.40 8.45 -16.13
N SER A 149 -9.71 7.45 -16.94
CA SER A 149 -10.92 7.43 -17.78
C SER A 149 -11.96 6.47 -17.19
N PRO A 150 -13.24 6.87 -17.14
CA PRO A 150 -14.34 5.99 -16.75
C PRO A 150 -14.68 4.95 -17.83
N ALA A 151 -14.15 5.10 -19.04
CA ALA A 151 -14.34 4.18 -20.15
C ALA A 151 -13.02 3.52 -20.57
N MET A 152 -13.12 2.33 -21.18
CA MET A 152 -11.97 1.69 -21.81
C MET A 152 -11.57 2.53 -23.03
N LEU A 153 -10.34 3.05 -23.03
CA LEU A 153 -9.88 3.93 -24.09
C LEU A 153 -9.30 3.13 -25.25
N ASP A 154 -9.60 3.58 -26.47
CA ASP A 154 -8.68 3.36 -27.58
C ASP A 154 -7.51 4.35 -27.42
N GLY A 155 -6.38 3.85 -26.91
CA GLY A 155 -5.21 4.68 -26.59
C GLY A 155 -4.70 5.47 -27.80
N SER A 156 -4.93 4.98 -29.01
CA SER A 156 -4.45 5.64 -30.24
C SER A 156 -5.01 7.05 -30.45
N ILE A 157 -6.24 7.31 -29.99
CA ILE A 157 -6.92 8.59 -30.17
C ILE A 157 -6.24 9.67 -29.31
N ILE A 158 -6.07 9.39 -28.02
CA ILE A 158 -5.46 10.34 -27.08
C ILE A 158 -3.96 10.48 -27.31
N GLU A 159 -3.27 9.41 -27.72
CA GLU A 159 -1.86 9.47 -28.12
C GLU A 159 -1.65 10.38 -29.32
N SER A 160 -2.49 10.24 -30.36
CA SER A 160 -2.44 11.12 -31.54
C SER A 160 -2.70 12.58 -31.16
N ALA A 161 -3.75 12.85 -30.39
CA ALA A 161 -4.09 14.20 -29.95
C ALA A 161 -2.98 14.82 -29.08
N PHE A 162 -2.36 14.04 -28.19
CA PHE A 162 -1.22 14.45 -27.38
C PHE A 162 0.00 14.81 -28.24
N HIS A 163 0.36 13.96 -29.20
CA HIS A 163 1.48 14.23 -30.10
C HIS A 163 1.25 15.44 -31.00
N GLN A 164 0.01 15.65 -31.46
CA GLN A 164 -0.37 16.85 -32.19
C GLN A 164 -0.19 18.11 -31.34
N LEU A 165 -0.66 18.08 -30.08
CA LEU A 165 -0.49 19.19 -29.14
C LEU A 165 0.99 19.46 -28.85
N CYS A 166 1.80 18.42 -28.66
CA CYS A 166 3.24 18.57 -28.46
C CYS A 166 3.92 19.22 -29.68
N THR A 167 3.50 18.84 -30.89
CA THR A 167 4.01 19.43 -32.12
C THR A 167 3.65 20.91 -32.23
N GLU A 168 2.40 21.27 -31.93
CA GLU A 168 1.93 22.67 -31.94
C GLU A 168 2.70 23.54 -30.95
N LEU A 169 2.91 23.03 -29.73
CA LEU A 169 3.58 23.75 -28.66
C LEU A 169 5.11 23.66 -28.72
N HIS A 170 5.67 22.97 -29.72
CA HIS A 170 7.11 22.67 -29.80
C HIS A 170 7.64 22.00 -28.52
N ALA A 171 6.80 21.15 -27.91
CA ALA A 171 7.08 20.44 -26.67
C ALA A 171 7.66 19.06 -26.94
N GLN A 172 8.51 18.59 -26.03
CA GLN A 172 8.96 17.20 -25.98
C GLN A 172 8.11 16.46 -24.96
N GLY A 173 7.39 15.43 -25.39
CA GLY A 173 6.47 14.73 -24.49
C GLY A 173 6.40 13.23 -24.74
N SER A 174 6.10 12.50 -23.69
CA SER A 174 5.82 11.06 -23.73
C SER A 174 4.45 10.80 -23.10
N ILE A 175 3.69 9.90 -23.71
CA ILE A 175 2.39 9.42 -23.23
C ILE A 175 2.44 7.90 -23.07
N SER A 176 1.72 7.38 -22.08
CA SER A 176 1.51 5.95 -21.89
C SER A 176 0.08 5.69 -21.44
N VAL A 177 -0.62 4.80 -22.13
CA VAL A 177 -2.00 4.41 -21.82
C VAL A 177 -2.01 2.97 -21.33
N VAL A 178 -2.62 2.72 -20.17
CA VAL A 178 -2.82 1.37 -19.65
C VAL A 178 -4.32 1.15 -19.45
N ASN A 179 -4.84 0.14 -20.12
CA ASN A 179 -6.21 -0.34 -19.94
C ASN A 179 -6.20 -1.53 -18.98
N TYR A 180 -6.93 -1.39 -17.89
CA TYR A 180 -7.27 -2.44 -16.94
C TYR A 180 -8.58 -3.12 -17.40
N PRO A 181 -8.57 -4.38 -17.83
CA PRO A 181 -9.79 -5.07 -18.26
C PRO A 181 -10.82 -5.12 -17.11
N GLN A 182 -12.08 -4.81 -17.43
CA GLN A 182 -13.21 -4.60 -16.47
C GLN A 182 -13.64 -5.83 -15.65
N HIS A 183 -12.83 -6.89 -15.54
CA HIS A 183 -13.16 -8.10 -14.79
C HIS A 183 -12.36 -8.29 -13.48
N GLU A 184 -11.57 -7.31 -13.04
CA GLU A 184 -10.63 -7.49 -11.91
C GLU A 184 -10.90 -6.63 -10.66
N GLU A 185 -11.93 -5.78 -10.61
CA GLU A 185 -12.19 -4.97 -9.40
C GLU A 185 -12.89 -5.73 -8.25
N LYS A 186 -13.37 -6.96 -8.48
CA LYS A 186 -13.76 -7.90 -7.41
C LYS A 186 -12.69 -8.95 -7.09
N ARG A 187 -11.51 -8.84 -7.70
CA ARG A 187 -10.34 -9.70 -7.45
C ARG A 187 -9.03 -8.91 -7.61
N ARG A 188 -8.80 -7.92 -6.76
CA ARG A 188 -7.41 -7.67 -6.26
C ARG A 188 -7.02 -8.75 -5.25
N ARG A 189 -7.29 -10.00 -5.63
CA ARG A 189 -7.10 -11.20 -4.82
C ARG A 189 -5.96 -11.96 -5.44
N VAL A 190 -4.78 -11.44 -5.14
CA VAL A 190 -3.47 -12.05 -5.29
C VAL A 190 -3.03 -12.43 -6.72
N VAL A 191 -1.72 -12.30 -6.94
CA VAL A 191 -0.93 -12.77 -8.08
C VAL A 191 -1.51 -14.07 -8.63
N MET A 192 -1.61 -14.20 -9.96
CA MET A 192 -2.40 -15.23 -10.69
C MET A 192 -2.19 -16.72 -10.32
N ASN A 193 -1.31 -17.07 -9.37
CA ASN A 193 -1.06 -18.44 -8.88
C ASN A 193 -0.94 -18.58 -7.34
N THR A 194 -1.48 -17.67 -6.54
CA THR A 194 -1.48 -17.85 -5.08
C THR A 194 -2.24 -19.09 -4.67
N LEU A 195 -1.65 -19.85 -3.74
CA LEU A 195 -2.28 -21.04 -3.20
C LEU A 195 -3.63 -20.73 -2.59
N LYS A 196 -4.54 -21.69 -2.72
CA LYS A 196 -5.90 -21.65 -2.20
C LYS A 196 -6.09 -22.77 -1.20
N ALA A 197 -7.18 -22.69 -0.44
CA ALA A 197 -7.59 -23.79 0.41
C ALA A 197 -7.73 -25.09 -0.41
N GLY A 198 -7.11 -26.16 0.08
CA GLY A 198 -7.01 -27.47 -0.58
C GLY A 198 -5.72 -27.71 -1.36
N ASP A 199 -4.96 -26.68 -1.70
CA ASP A 199 -3.67 -26.85 -2.40
C ASP A 199 -2.60 -27.42 -1.46
N ILE A 200 -1.63 -28.16 -2.00
CA ILE A 200 -0.49 -28.66 -1.23
C ILE A 200 0.51 -27.51 -1.05
N ALA A 201 0.93 -27.25 0.19
CA ALA A 201 1.95 -26.25 0.46
C ALA A 201 3.31 -26.70 -0.12
N PRO A 202 4.04 -25.83 -0.85
CA PRO A 202 5.38 -26.12 -1.33
C PRO A 202 6.29 -26.50 -0.16
N LYS A 203 7.06 -27.58 -0.35
CA LYS A 203 8.12 -27.92 0.59
C LYS A 203 9.20 -26.85 0.51
N PHE A 204 9.72 -26.43 1.66
CA PHE A 204 10.84 -25.53 1.76
C PHE A 204 11.78 -25.93 2.89
N SER A 205 13.01 -25.43 2.78
CA SER A 205 14.05 -25.46 3.80
C SER A 205 14.66 -24.06 3.84
N LEU A 206 14.43 -23.30 4.91
CA LEU A 206 14.92 -21.93 5.04
C LEU A 206 15.72 -21.80 6.34
N PRO A 207 16.78 -20.96 6.37
CA PRO A 207 17.45 -20.62 7.60
C PRO A 207 16.53 -19.77 8.48
N ASP A 208 16.50 -20.07 9.77
CA ASP A 208 15.81 -19.28 10.76
C ASP A 208 16.62 -18.05 11.21
N GLN A 209 16.12 -17.34 12.23
CA GLN A 209 16.80 -16.18 12.79
C GLN A 209 18.19 -16.47 13.39
N ASP A 210 18.49 -17.73 13.74
CA ASP A 210 19.76 -18.16 14.30
C ASP A 210 20.67 -18.81 13.24
N GLY A 211 20.18 -18.93 12.00
CA GLY A 211 20.87 -19.55 10.87
C GLY A 211 20.68 -21.07 10.78
N GLU A 212 19.82 -21.65 11.61
CA GLU A 212 19.51 -23.07 11.60
C GLU A 212 18.46 -23.38 10.54
N GLN A 213 18.61 -24.51 9.83
CA GLN A 213 17.68 -24.88 8.77
C GLN A 213 16.37 -25.43 9.34
N VAL A 214 15.25 -24.82 8.96
CA VAL A 214 13.90 -25.27 9.32
C VAL A 214 13.19 -25.76 8.06
N ASN A 215 12.64 -26.99 8.12
CA ASN A 215 11.88 -27.57 7.02
C ASN A 215 10.40 -27.59 7.35
N LEU A 216 9.54 -27.26 6.38
CA LEU A 216 8.09 -27.37 6.57
C LEU A 216 7.66 -28.81 6.94
N THR A 217 8.39 -29.81 6.44
CA THR A 217 8.12 -31.23 6.71
C THR A 217 8.37 -31.63 8.16
N ASP A 218 9.12 -30.83 8.92
CA ASP A 218 9.40 -31.11 10.34
C ASP A 218 8.13 -30.91 11.20
N PHE A 219 7.10 -30.26 10.65
CA PHE A 219 5.81 -30.02 11.29
C PHE A 219 4.69 -30.96 10.83
N GLN A 220 5.01 -32.09 10.17
CA GLN A 220 3.98 -33.08 9.82
C GLN A 220 3.19 -33.55 11.04
N GLY A 221 1.87 -33.61 10.92
CA GLY A 221 0.98 -33.94 12.05
C GLY A 221 0.61 -32.75 12.93
N GLN A 222 1.07 -31.53 12.61
CA GLN A 222 0.76 -30.30 13.32
C GLN A 222 0.30 -29.22 12.34
N LYS A 223 -0.61 -28.34 12.78
CA LYS A 223 -1.01 -27.19 11.98
C LYS A 223 0.07 -26.10 12.03
N VAL A 224 0.34 -25.47 10.90
CA VAL A 224 1.34 -24.40 10.79
C VAL A 224 0.73 -23.17 10.16
N LEU A 225 0.75 -22.04 10.88
CA LEU A 225 0.47 -20.73 10.32
C LEU A 225 1.74 -20.16 9.71
N VAL A 226 1.85 -20.23 8.39
CA VAL A 226 2.91 -19.56 7.62
C VAL A 226 2.41 -18.17 7.24
N TYR A 227 3.02 -17.11 7.79
CA TYR A 227 2.66 -15.75 7.41
C TYR A 227 3.82 -15.02 6.72
N PHE A 228 3.51 -14.45 5.56
CA PHE A 228 4.47 -13.72 4.74
C PHE A 228 4.37 -12.23 5.05
N TYR A 229 5.52 -11.57 5.23
CA TYR A 229 5.55 -10.13 5.52
C TYR A 229 6.65 -9.40 4.72
N PRO A 230 6.44 -8.11 4.35
CA PRO A 230 7.36 -7.43 3.43
C PRO A 230 8.75 -7.14 3.99
N LYS A 231 8.84 -6.73 5.27
CA LYS A 231 10.10 -6.27 5.86
C LYS A 231 10.06 -6.20 7.39
N ALA A 232 10.97 -6.89 8.07
CA ALA A 232 11.18 -6.88 9.50
C ALA A 232 11.42 -5.46 10.04
N MET A 233 11.00 -5.23 11.29
CA MET A 233 11.13 -3.96 12.02
C MET A 233 10.44 -2.74 11.38
N THR A 234 9.53 -2.95 10.42
CA THR A 234 8.66 -1.89 9.90
C THR A 234 7.35 -1.83 10.70
N PRO A 235 6.71 -0.64 10.86
CA PRO A 235 5.58 -0.48 11.79
C PRO A 235 4.47 -1.53 11.61
N GLY A 236 4.02 -1.79 10.37
CA GLY A 236 2.98 -2.78 10.11
C GLY A 236 3.42 -4.23 10.38
N CYS A 237 4.68 -4.58 10.08
CA CYS A 237 5.19 -5.92 10.39
C CYS A 237 5.39 -6.13 11.90
N THR A 238 5.87 -5.11 12.60
CA THR A 238 6.00 -5.13 14.07
C THR A 238 4.65 -5.33 14.73
N VAL A 239 3.61 -4.59 14.31
CA VAL A 239 2.25 -4.75 14.84
C VAL A 239 1.70 -6.17 14.62
N GLN A 240 1.85 -6.73 13.40
CA GLN A 240 1.39 -8.09 13.12
C GLN A 240 2.14 -9.14 13.96
N ALA A 241 3.47 -9.04 14.03
CA ALA A 241 4.31 -9.98 14.76
C ALA A 241 4.05 -9.92 16.28
N CYS A 242 3.93 -8.73 16.86
CA CYS A 242 3.58 -8.57 18.28
C CYS A 242 2.19 -9.15 18.58
N GLY A 243 1.21 -8.93 17.69
CA GLY A 243 -0.12 -9.50 17.85
C GLY A 243 -0.11 -11.03 17.89
N LEU A 244 0.73 -11.69 17.07
CA LEU A 244 0.92 -13.15 17.14
C LEU A 244 1.66 -13.56 18.41
N ARG A 245 2.76 -12.87 18.76
CA ARG A 245 3.54 -13.11 19.99
C ARG A 245 2.66 -13.12 21.23
N ASP A 246 1.82 -12.09 21.37
CA ASP A 246 0.95 -11.87 22.53
C ASP A 246 -0.16 -12.92 22.64
N ASN A 247 -0.44 -13.65 21.56
CA ASN A 247 -1.50 -14.66 21.47
C ASN A 247 -0.97 -16.08 21.20
N MET A 248 0.34 -16.32 21.32
CA MET A 248 0.90 -17.64 21.05
C MET A 248 0.36 -18.75 21.94
N ASP A 249 0.05 -18.45 23.21
CA ASP A 249 -0.54 -19.46 24.11
C ASP A 249 -1.92 -19.92 23.63
N ASP A 250 -2.72 -19.02 23.05
CA ASP A 250 -4.01 -19.38 22.48
C ASP A 250 -3.85 -20.16 21.18
N LEU A 251 -2.92 -19.77 20.29
CA LEU A 251 -2.62 -20.52 19.07
C LEU A 251 -2.13 -21.94 19.38
N LYS A 252 -1.28 -22.10 20.41
CA LYS A 252 -0.80 -23.41 20.88
C LYS A 252 -1.91 -24.31 21.41
N LYS A 253 -2.96 -23.76 22.05
CA LYS A 253 -4.13 -24.56 22.47
C LYS A 253 -4.86 -25.22 21.29
N TYR A 254 -4.76 -24.63 20.10
CA TYR A 254 -5.30 -25.20 18.86
C TYR A 254 -4.26 -26.02 18.07
N GLY A 255 -3.09 -26.30 18.65
CA GLY A 255 -2.03 -27.08 17.99
C GLY A 255 -1.38 -26.35 16.81
N VAL A 256 -1.41 -25.01 16.79
CA VAL A 256 -0.86 -24.20 15.69
C VAL A 256 0.54 -23.71 16.04
N GLU A 257 1.51 -24.05 15.20
CA GLU A 257 2.84 -23.42 15.17
C GLU A 257 2.82 -22.18 14.26
N VAL A 258 3.69 -21.20 14.51
CA VAL A 258 3.78 -19.98 13.69
C VAL A 258 5.16 -19.85 13.06
N LEU A 259 5.19 -19.69 11.74
CA LEU A 259 6.39 -19.39 10.97
C LEU A 259 6.22 -18.06 10.22
N GLY A 260 7.06 -17.08 10.53
CA GLY A 260 7.08 -15.80 9.80
C GLY A 260 8.13 -15.77 8.70
N ILE A 261 7.75 -15.55 7.44
CA ILE A 261 8.68 -15.55 6.30
C ILE A 261 8.80 -14.16 5.68
N SER A 262 10.05 -13.72 5.45
CA SER A 262 10.38 -12.52 4.67
C SER A 262 11.68 -12.70 3.89
N THR A 263 12.04 -11.73 3.04
CA THR A 263 13.34 -11.72 2.33
C THR A 263 14.47 -11.09 3.15
N ASP A 264 14.25 -10.79 4.44
CA ASP A 264 15.30 -10.27 5.32
C ASP A 264 16.25 -11.37 5.76
N LYS A 265 17.55 -11.06 5.84
CA LYS A 265 18.61 -12.00 6.25
C LYS A 265 18.47 -12.48 7.70
N PRO A 266 19.00 -13.67 8.06
CA PRO A 266 18.96 -14.20 9.42
C PRO A 266 19.39 -13.20 10.49
N GLU A 267 20.46 -12.42 10.27
CA GLU A 267 20.95 -11.47 11.27
C GLU A 267 19.92 -10.37 11.58
N LYS A 268 19.15 -9.95 10.57
CA LYS A 268 18.10 -8.97 10.75
C LYS A 268 16.86 -9.57 11.41
N LEU A 269 16.57 -10.84 11.14
CA LEU A 269 15.50 -11.57 11.82
C LEU A 269 15.83 -11.76 13.30
N SER A 270 17.09 -12.10 13.63
CA SER A 270 17.58 -12.21 15.01
C SER A 270 17.36 -10.90 15.78
N LEU A 271 17.79 -9.78 15.20
CA LEU A 271 17.57 -8.45 15.78
C LEU A 271 16.08 -8.11 15.97
N PHE A 272 15.21 -8.55 15.05
CA PHE A 272 13.78 -8.32 15.17
C PHE A 272 13.15 -9.16 16.28
N THR A 273 13.54 -10.44 16.37
CA THR A 273 13.15 -11.36 17.44
C THR A 273 13.59 -10.84 18.80
N GLU A 274 14.84 -10.43 18.96
CA GLU A 274 15.36 -9.88 20.22
C GLU A 274 14.65 -8.58 20.62
N LYS A 275 14.52 -7.64 19.67
CA LYS A 275 13.96 -6.32 19.95
C LYS A 275 12.49 -6.37 20.35
N GLU A 276 11.72 -7.22 19.67
CA GLU A 276 10.28 -7.35 19.91
C GLU A 276 9.94 -8.58 20.77
N LEU A 277 10.93 -9.26 21.36
CA LEU A 277 10.75 -10.45 22.20
C LEU A 277 9.84 -11.51 21.56
N LEU A 278 10.03 -11.75 20.26
CA LEU A 278 9.19 -12.71 19.53
C LEU A 278 9.47 -14.12 20.05
N ASN A 279 8.39 -14.89 20.23
CA ASN A 279 8.39 -16.22 20.85
C ASN A 279 8.03 -17.33 19.86
N PHE A 280 8.27 -17.07 18.57
CA PHE A 280 8.04 -17.96 17.44
C PHE A 280 9.11 -17.75 16.37
N THR A 281 9.24 -18.70 15.45
CA THR A 281 10.34 -18.74 14.47
C THR A 281 10.12 -17.79 13.29
N LEU A 282 11.19 -17.10 12.89
CA LEU A 282 11.24 -16.30 11.67
C LEU A 282 12.21 -16.93 10.67
N LEU A 283 11.82 -17.00 9.40
CA LEU A 283 12.58 -17.64 8.34
C LEU A 283 12.98 -16.62 7.26
N SER A 284 14.21 -16.79 6.75
CA SER A 284 14.81 -15.94 5.74
C SER A 284 14.71 -16.58 4.35
N ASP A 285 13.87 -16.00 3.49
CA ASP A 285 13.68 -16.36 2.08
C ASP A 285 14.39 -15.33 1.19
N GLU A 286 15.72 -15.17 1.33
CA GLU A 286 16.50 -14.11 0.65
C GLU A 286 16.32 -14.13 -0.88
N ASN A 287 16.17 -15.31 -1.47
CA ASN A 287 15.99 -15.52 -2.90
C ASN A 287 14.54 -15.58 -3.36
N HIS A 288 13.57 -15.27 -2.47
CA HIS A 288 12.13 -15.23 -2.73
C HIS A 288 11.52 -16.49 -3.37
N GLU A 289 12.20 -17.65 -3.30
CA GLU A 289 11.73 -18.88 -3.94
C GLU A 289 10.50 -19.43 -3.24
N VAL A 290 10.47 -19.37 -1.90
CA VAL A 290 9.34 -19.84 -1.11
C VAL A 290 8.14 -18.90 -1.28
N ALA A 291 8.37 -17.58 -1.22
CA ALA A 291 7.36 -16.58 -1.53
C ALA A 291 6.80 -16.74 -2.95
N GLY A 292 7.64 -17.09 -3.93
CA GLY A 292 7.22 -17.43 -5.28
C GLY A 292 6.34 -18.68 -5.34
N GLY A 293 6.74 -19.76 -4.65
CA GLY A 293 5.99 -21.02 -4.59
C GLY A 293 4.61 -20.89 -3.94
N PHE A 294 4.47 -20.01 -2.94
CA PHE A 294 3.17 -19.67 -2.34
C PHE A 294 2.36 -18.66 -3.17
N GLY A 295 2.95 -18.12 -4.24
CA GLY A 295 2.36 -17.10 -5.10
C GLY A 295 2.13 -15.77 -4.38
N VAL A 296 3.01 -15.39 -3.46
CA VAL A 296 2.93 -14.12 -2.73
C VAL A 296 4.02 -13.13 -3.13
N TRP A 297 4.92 -13.51 -4.04
CA TRP A 297 5.87 -12.58 -4.66
C TRP A 297 5.25 -11.89 -5.87
N GLY A 298 5.34 -10.56 -5.94
CA GLY A 298 4.82 -9.82 -7.09
C GLY A 298 5.01 -8.32 -7.00
N GLU A 299 4.55 -7.64 -8.05
CA GLU A 299 4.72 -6.21 -8.23
C GLU A 299 3.98 -5.40 -7.15
N LYS A 300 4.68 -4.43 -6.57
CA LYS A 300 4.16 -3.53 -5.55
C LYS A 300 4.53 -2.09 -5.85
N THR A 301 3.57 -1.20 -5.64
CA THR A 301 3.81 0.24 -5.70
C THR A 301 3.85 0.82 -4.29
N PHE A 302 4.97 1.44 -3.92
CA PHE A 302 5.10 2.23 -2.69
C PHE A 302 5.71 3.58 -3.02
N MET A 303 5.06 4.66 -2.60
CA MET A 303 5.50 6.05 -2.85
C MET A 303 5.80 6.32 -4.34
N GLY A 304 4.97 5.83 -5.25
CA GLY A 304 5.12 6.03 -6.70
C GLY A 304 6.27 5.25 -7.34
N LYS A 305 6.95 4.36 -6.60
CA LYS A 305 7.94 3.42 -7.14
C LYS A 305 7.37 2.02 -7.17
N THR A 306 7.52 1.39 -8.33
CA THR A 306 7.15 0.01 -8.56
C THR A 306 8.35 -0.91 -8.37
N TYR A 307 8.21 -1.94 -7.55
CA TYR A 307 9.22 -2.97 -7.30
C TYR A 307 8.54 -4.27 -6.91
N ASP A 308 9.19 -5.41 -7.16
CA ASP A 308 8.68 -6.70 -6.71
C ASP A 308 8.93 -6.90 -5.22
N GLY A 309 7.96 -7.48 -4.52
CA GLY A 309 8.08 -7.80 -3.11
C GLY A 309 6.98 -8.72 -2.58
N ILE A 310 7.17 -9.21 -1.35
CA ILE A 310 6.23 -10.11 -0.68
C ILE A 310 4.91 -9.40 -0.37
N HIS A 311 3.80 -9.86 -0.96
CA HIS A 311 2.42 -9.56 -0.58
C HIS A 311 2.10 -10.19 0.79
N ARG A 312 1.53 -9.39 1.70
CA ARG A 312 1.28 -9.82 3.07
C ARG A 312 0.06 -10.72 3.10
N ILE A 313 0.28 -12.02 3.25
CA ILE A 313 -0.74 -13.07 3.23
C ILE A 313 -0.29 -14.16 4.21
N SER A 314 -1.26 -14.80 4.84
CA SER A 314 -1.01 -15.93 5.74
C SER A 314 -1.74 -17.17 5.28
N PHE A 315 -1.13 -18.32 5.50
CA PHE A 315 -1.65 -19.63 5.15
C PHE A 315 -1.67 -20.47 6.42
N LEU A 316 -2.84 -20.97 6.80
CA LEU A 316 -2.92 -22.07 7.75
C LEU A 316 -2.77 -23.36 6.95
N ILE A 317 -1.72 -24.12 7.26
CA ILE A 317 -1.42 -25.42 6.68
C ILE A 317 -1.87 -26.47 7.70
N ASP A 318 -2.63 -27.46 7.23
CA ASP A 318 -3.10 -28.57 8.04
C ASP A 318 -2.00 -29.62 8.29
N GLU A 319 -2.35 -30.61 9.11
CA GLU A 319 -1.49 -31.69 9.56
C GLU A 319 -0.95 -32.57 8.42
N ASP A 320 -1.63 -32.57 7.26
CA ASP A 320 -1.27 -33.30 6.04
C ASP A 320 -0.44 -32.44 5.06
N GLY A 321 -0.16 -31.18 5.41
CA GLY A 321 0.61 -30.25 4.57
C GLY A 321 -0.21 -29.57 3.47
N LYS A 322 -1.54 -29.56 3.57
CA LYS A 322 -2.42 -28.79 2.66
C LYS A 322 -2.78 -27.45 3.26
N VAL A 323 -3.00 -26.46 2.42
CA VAL A 323 -3.52 -25.17 2.84
C VAL A 323 -4.98 -25.36 3.28
N GLU A 324 -5.23 -25.24 4.58
CA GLU A 324 -6.58 -25.26 5.16
C GLU A 324 -7.28 -23.92 4.89
N LYS A 325 -6.56 -22.81 5.11
CA LYS A 325 -7.12 -21.46 5.00
C LYS A 325 -6.08 -20.47 4.52
N VAL A 326 -6.51 -19.58 3.61
CA VAL A 326 -5.78 -18.39 3.21
C VAL A 326 -6.40 -17.18 3.92
N PHE A 327 -5.56 -16.38 4.56
CA PHE A 327 -5.90 -15.09 5.13
C PHE A 327 -5.26 -14.02 4.24
N ASP A 328 -6.09 -13.33 3.46
CA ASP A 328 -5.68 -12.30 2.50
C ASP A 328 -6.43 -10.97 2.70
N ASP A 329 -7.34 -10.93 3.67
CA ASP A 329 -8.14 -9.77 4.05
C ASP A 329 -8.01 -9.52 5.55
N PHE A 330 -7.07 -8.66 5.93
CA PHE A 330 -6.86 -8.24 7.31
C PHE A 330 -6.07 -6.93 7.40
N LYS A 331 -6.23 -6.24 8.53
CA LYS A 331 -5.31 -5.19 8.98
C LYS A 331 -4.21 -5.83 9.82
N THR A 332 -3.00 -5.29 9.79
CA THR A 332 -1.89 -5.84 10.59
C THR A 332 -2.23 -5.91 12.09
N SER A 333 -3.06 -4.98 12.58
CA SER A 333 -3.52 -4.91 13.97
C SER A 333 -4.54 -5.96 14.38
N ASN A 334 -5.28 -6.58 13.45
CA ASN A 334 -6.32 -7.57 13.78
C ASN A 334 -6.05 -8.96 13.17
N HIS A 335 -4.87 -9.16 12.58
CA HIS A 335 -4.49 -10.42 11.94
C HIS A 335 -4.62 -11.64 12.89
N HIS A 336 -4.08 -11.53 14.10
CA HIS A 336 -4.12 -12.60 15.10
C HIS A 336 -5.55 -12.95 15.53
N ASP A 337 -6.42 -11.94 15.69
CA ASP A 337 -7.83 -12.16 16.01
C ASP A 337 -8.55 -12.92 14.89
N ILE A 338 -8.30 -12.55 13.63
CA ILE A 338 -8.90 -13.23 12.48
C ILE A 338 -8.49 -14.71 12.43
N VAL A 339 -7.21 -15.00 12.67
CA VAL A 339 -6.71 -16.38 12.75
C VAL A 339 -7.36 -17.12 13.91
N LEU A 340 -7.40 -16.54 15.11
CA LEU A 340 -7.99 -17.17 16.29
C LEU A 340 -9.50 -17.39 16.14
N ASN A 341 -10.23 -16.45 15.54
CA ASN A 341 -11.67 -16.58 15.30
C ASN A 341 -11.95 -17.73 14.33
N TYR A 342 -11.13 -17.86 13.28
CA TYR A 342 -11.21 -19.01 12.38
C TYR A 342 -11.00 -20.34 13.13
N LEU A 343 -9.97 -20.43 13.98
CA LEU A 343 -9.70 -21.64 14.78
C LEU A 343 -10.80 -21.94 15.80
N LYS A 344 -11.46 -20.90 16.33
CA LYS A 344 -12.63 -21.00 17.21
C LYS A 344 -13.92 -21.37 16.46
N GLY A 345 -13.94 -21.29 15.13
CA GLY A 345 -15.11 -21.54 14.29
C GLY A 345 -16.18 -20.45 14.39
N ILE A 346 -15.80 -19.19 14.66
CA ILE A 346 -16.73 -18.05 14.84
C ILE A 346 -16.52 -16.92 13.84
#